data_AF-A0A094ADM5-F1
#
_entry.id   AF-A0A094ADM5-F1
#
_cell.length_a   1.000
_cell.length_b   1.000
_cell.length_c   1.000
_cell.angle_alpha   90.00
_cell.angle_beta   90.00
_cell.angle_gamma   90.00
#
_symmetry.space_group_name_H-M   'P 1'
#
loop_
_entity.id
_entity.type
_entity.pdbx_description
1 polymer ?
#
loop_
_entity_poly.entity_id
_entity_poly.type
_entity_poly.pdbx_seq_one_letter_code
_entity_poly.pdbx_strand_id
1 'polypeptide(L)'
;MATPTQAKSSNQEGRILLAIQSIKQGHIKSIRAAAMSYDVPFESLRTRLNGVTSRRDSTPNSRKLTPYEESALVQYILDLDSRGFPPRPQGVQEMADLLLSERGKSPVGINWTTNFIKRRTELKAKFSRKYDYKRAKCEDPK
;
A
#
# COMPACT_ATOMS: atom_id res chain seq x y z
N MET A 1 -0.43 24.54 38.79
CA MET A 1 -0.63 23.26 38.07
C MET A 1 0.34 23.24 36.90
N ALA A 2 1.37 22.39 36.96
CA ALA A 2 2.41 22.31 35.93
C ALA A 2 1.86 21.56 34.70
N THR A 3 1.97 22.16 33.52
CA THR A 3 1.75 21.45 32.26
C THR A 3 2.88 20.43 32.08
N PRO A 4 2.59 19.18 31.67
CA PRO A 4 3.64 18.21 31.42
C PRO A 4 4.45 18.68 30.21
N THR A 5 5.72 19.03 30.45
CA THR A 5 6.72 19.21 29.39
C THR A 5 6.90 17.87 28.69
N GLN A 6 6.13 17.64 27.62
CA GLN A 6 6.31 16.45 26.81
C GLN A 6 7.65 16.57 26.08
N ALA A 7 8.52 15.58 26.32
CA ALA A 7 9.70 15.31 25.52
C ALA A 7 9.33 15.44 24.02
N LYS A 8 10.19 16.11 23.23
CA LYS A 8 10.07 16.25 21.77
C LYS A 8 10.03 14.86 21.13
N SER A 9 8.87 14.21 21.15
CA SER A 9 8.67 12.96 20.46
C SER A 9 8.68 13.27 18.97
N SER A 10 9.52 12.56 18.24
CA SER A 10 9.70 12.66 16.78
C SER A 10 8.47 12.21 15.98
N ASN A 11 7.30 12.05 16.64
CA ASN A 11 6.09 11.49 16.07
C ASN A 11 4.95 12.52 16.07
N GLN A 12 4.90 13.31 15.00
CA GLN A 12 3.86 14.31 14.74
C GLN A 12 2.45 13.70 14.78
N GLU A 13 2.26 12.48 14.27
CA GLU A 13 0.97 11.78 14.29
C GLU A 13 0.51 11.47 15.73
N GLY A 14 1.44 11.09 16.61
CA GLY A 14 1.11 10.84 18.02
C GLY A 14 0.52 12.07 18.71
N ARG A 15 1.09 13.26 18.46
CA ARG A 15 0.56 14.52 19.01
C ARG A 15 -0.80 14.88 18.42
N ILE A 16 -1.00 14.63 17.13
CA ILE A 16 -2.30 14.83 16.47
C ILE A 16 -3.38 13.95 17.14
N LEU A 17 -3.07 12.67 17.40
CA LEU A 17 -4.01 11.76 18.06
C LEU A 17 -4.36 12.22 19.49
N LEU A 18 -3.37 12.66 20.27
CA LEU A 18 -3.60 13.24 21.61
C LEU A 18 -4.47 14.50 21.53
N ALA A 19 -4.21 15.37 20.56
CA ALA A 19 -5.01 16.58 20.36
C ALA A 19 -6.46 16.25 19.98
N ILE A 20 -6.69 15.27 19.10
CA ILE A 20 -8.04 14.77 18.77
C ILE A 20 -8.74 14.21 20.01
N GLN A 21 -8.04 13.41 20.82
CA GLN A 21 -8.57 12.86 22.06
C GLN A 21 -8.99 13.96 23.03
N SER A 22 -8.17 15.01 23.18
CA SER A 22 -8.46 16.14 24.06
C SER A 22 -9.71 16.93 23.62
N ILE A 23 -9.92 17.07 22.31
CA ILE A 23 -11.13 17.71 21.74
C ILE A 23 -12.35 16.84 22.01
N LYS A 24 -12.26 15.52 21.77
CA LYS A 24 -13.37 14.57 22.01
C LYS A 24 -13.77 14.50 23.48
N GLN A 25 -12.81 14.62 24.39
CA GLN A 25 -13.06 14.65 25.84
C GLN A 25 -13.56 16.01 26.35
N GLY A 26 -13.62 17.04 25.48
CA GLY A 26 -14.10 18.37 25.84
C GLY A 26 -13.12 19.26 26.59
N HIS A 27 -11.86 18.82 26.79
CA HIS A 27 -10.82 19.62 27.43
C HIS A 27 -10.49 20.88 26.62
N ILE A 28 -10.54 20.79 25.30
CA ILE A 28 -10.30 21.91 24.39
C ILE A 28 -11.42 21.95 23.36
N LYS A 29 -12.16 23.07 23.32
CA LYS A 29 -13.30 23.25 22.40
C LYS A 29 -12.88 23.70 21.00
N SER A 30 -11.72 24.34 20.87
CA SER A 30 -11.24 24.91 19.61
C SER A 30 -10.14 24.06 18.99
N ILE A 31 -10.33 23.69 17.72
CA ILE A 31 -9.32 23.02 16.88
C ILE A 31 -8.02 23.82 16.85
N ARG A 32 -8.12 25.16 16.78
CA ARG A 32 -6.96 26.06 16.73
C ARG A 32 -6.21 26.10 18.07
N ALA A 33 -6.94 26.09 19.18
CA ALA A 33 -6.34 26.02 20.51
C ALA A 33 -5.63 24.68 20.73
N ALA A 34 -6.23 23.56 20.28
CA ALA A 34 -5.61 22.24 20.37
C ALA A 34 -4.35 22.14 19.50
N ALA A 35 -4.39 22.70 18.28
CA ALA A 35 -3.22 22.73 17.40
C ALA A 35 -2.03 23.47 18.06
N MET A 36 -2.30 24.60 18.71
CA MET A 36 -1.29 25.36 19.44
C MET A 36 -0.80 24.65 20.70
N SER A 37 -1.70 24.05 21.49
CA SER A 37 -1.32 23.39 22.75
C SER A 37 -0.49 22.12 22.56
N TYR A 38 -0.73 21.39 21.46
CA TYR A 38 -0.04 20.15 21.13
C TYR A 38 1.10 20.32 20.11
N ASP A 39 1.41 21.56 19.70
CA ASP A 39 2.45 21.88 18.72
C ASP A 39 2.30 21.05 17.42
N VAL A 40 1.12 21.17 16.79
CA VAL A 40 0.81 20.49 15.52
C VAL A 40 0.22 21.48 14.51
N PRO A 41 0.47 21.30 13.19
CA PRO A 41 -0.17 22.11 12.17
C PRO A 41 -1.68 21.96 12.22
N PHE A 42 -2.38 23.09 12.24
CA PHE A 42 -3.85 23.14 12.25
C PHE A 42 -4.47 22.31 11.13
N GLU A 43 -3.93 22.41 9.92
CA GLU A 43 -4.49 21.73 8.75
C GLU A 43 -4.36 20.21 8.85
N SER A 44 -3.26 19.70 9.41
CA SER A 44 -3.08 18.27 9.66
C SER A 44 -4.09 17.75 10.69
N LEU A 45 -4.30 18.51 11.77
CA LEU A 45 -5.27 18.15 12.81
C LEU A 45 -6.71 18.19 12.29
N ARG A 46 -7.08 19.22 11.52
CA ARG A 46 -8.39 19.33 10.86
C ARG A 46 -8.63 18.17 9.90
N THR A 47 -7.64 17.85 9.07
CA THR A 47 -7.68 16.73 8.12
C THR A 47 -7.95 15.40 8.84
N ARG A 48 -7.31 15.19 10.00
CA ARG A 48 -7.45 13.96 10.81
C ARG A 48 -8.79 13.90 11.55
N LEU A 49 -9.31 15.04 12.00
CA LEU A 49 -10.68 15.14 12.53
C LEU A 49 -11.73 14.79 11.47
N ASN A 50 -11.49 15.14 10.22
CA ASN A 50 -12.34 14.78 9.08
C ASN A 50 -12.21 13.30 8.65
N GLY A 51 -11.45 12.48 9.40
CA GLY A 51 -11.35 11.04 9.17
C GLY A 51 -10.28 10.62 8.15
N VAL A 52 -9.46 11.56 7.64
CA VAL A 52 -8.37 11.21 6.73
C VAL A 52 -7.21 10.63 7.54
N THR A 53 -6.88 9.37 7.28
CA THR A 53 -5.78 8.66 7.93
C THR A 53 -4.42 9.19 7.47
N SER A 54 -3.37 8.90 8.25
CA SER A 54 -2.01 9.27 7.87
C SER A 54 -1.58 8.54 6.61
N ARG A 55 -0.66 9.13 5.84
CA ARG A 55 -0.13 8.48 4.64
C ARG A 55 0.57 7.15 4.97
N ARG A 56 1.12 7.02 6.19
CA ARG A 56 1.77 5.80 6.66
C ARG A 56 0.76 4.68 6.96
N ASP A 57 -0.42 5.06 7.45
CA ASP A 57 -1.48 4.11 7.82
C ASP A 57 -2.47 3.86 6.66
N SER A 58 -2.43 4.70 5.62
CA SER A 58 -3.29 4.58 4.45
C SER A 58 -2.86 3.42 3.54
N THR A 59 -3.81 2.56 3.19
CA THR A 59 -3.58 1.49 2.22
C THR A 59 -3.20 2.08 0.86
N PRO A 60 -2.04 1.70 0.28
CA PRO A 60 -1.66 2.18 -1.04
C PRO A 60 -2.68 1.78 -2.10
N ASN A 61 -2.99 2.66 -3.05
CA ASN A 61 -3.92 2.38 -4.16
C ASN A 61 -3.52 1.13 -4.98
N SER A 62 -2.26 0.72 -4.92
CA SER A 62 -1.74 -0.51 -5.54
C SER A 62 -2.11 -1.81 -4.80
N ARG A 63 -2.81 -1.75 -3.65
CA ARG A 63 -3.33 -2.92 -2.91
C ARG A 63 -4.86 -2.97 -3.08
N LYS A 64 -5.30 -3.38 -4.27
CA LYS A 64 -6.72 -3.61 -4.56
C LYS A 64 -7.27 -4.89 -3.94
N LEU A 65 -6.42 -5.91 -3.84
CA LEU A 65 -6.73 -7.20 -3.24
C LEU A 65 -6.50 -7.18 -1.73
N THR A 66 -7.21 -8.04 -0.99
CA THR A 66 -6.97 -8.24 0.44
C THR A 66 -5.65 -8.98 0.65
N PRO A 67 -5.02 -8.90 1.84
CA PRO A 67 -3.78 -9.63 2.12
C PRO A 67 -3.89 -11.14 1.87
N TYR A 68 -5.06 -11.72 2.16
CA TYR A 68 -5.35 -13.13 1.90
C TYR A 68 -5.37 -13.45 0.40
N GLU A 69 -6.11 -12.67 -0.40
CA GLU A 69 -6.14 -12.85 -1.86
C GLU A 69 -4.78 -12.65 -2.50
N GLU A 70 -4.03 -11.63 -2.07
CA GLU A 70 -2.67 -11.45 -2.56
C GLU A 70 -1.81 -12.68 -2.28
N SER A 71 -1.96 -13.29 -1.09
CA SER A 71 -1.20 -14.49 -0.72
C SER A 71 -1.63 -15.71 -1.54
N ALA A 72 -2.94 -15.88 -1.77
CA ALA A 72 -3.47 -16.93 -2.64
C ALA A 72 -2.98 -16.77 -4.10
N LEU A 73 -2.98 -15.54 -4.62
CA LEU A 73 -2.48 -15.24 -5.96
C LEU A 73 -0.98 -15.51 -6.08
N VAL A 74 -0.18 -15.18 -5.06
CA VAL A 74 1.26 -15.54 -5.02
C VAL A 74 1.44 -17.05 -5.05
N GLN A 75 0.72 -17.79 -4.21
CA GLN A 75 0.79 -19.26 -4.16
C GLN A 75 0.42 -19.89 -5.52
N TYR A 76 -0.65 -19.39 -6.15
CA TYR A 76 -1.05 -19.82 -7.49
C TYR A 76 0.06 -19.60 -8.53
N ILE A 77 0.72 -18.43 -8.52
CA ILE A 77 1.83 -18.13 -9.43
C ILE A 77 3.02 -19.08 -9.20
N LEU A 78 3.35 -19.37 -7.94
CA LEU A 78 4.43 -20.28 -7.58
C LEU A 78 4.12 -21.73 -7.97
N ASP A 79 2.88 -22.18 -7.80
CA ASP A 79 2.42 -23.49 -8.23
C ASP A 79 2.47 -23.64 -9.76
N LEU A 80 2.03 -22.62 -10.51
CA LEU A 80 2.17 -22.59 -11.97
C LEU A 80 3.64 -22.77 -12.42
N ASP A 81 4.55 -22.01 -11.81
CA ASP A 81 5.97 -22.09 -12.12
C ASP A 81 6.56 -23.46 -11.77
N SER A 82 6.16 -24.04 -10.63
CA SER A 82 6.61 -25.38 -10.21
C SER A 82 6.20 -26.49 -11.19
N ARG A 83 5.09 -26.30 -11.91
CA ARG A 83 4.59 -27.20 -12.95
C ARG A 83 5.25 -26.96 -14.32
N GLY A 84 6.20 -26.02 -14.41
CA GLY A 84 6.89 -25.67 -15.64
C GLY A 84 6.14 -24.67 -16.52
N PHE A 85 5.04 -24.08 -16.04
CA PHE A 85 4.32 -23.05 -16.80
C PHE A 85 4.82 -21.66 -16.39
N PRO A 86 5.48 -20.91 -17.30
CA PRO A 86 6.02 -19.60 -16.96
C PRO A 86 4.88 -18.61 -16.67
N PRO A 87 4.89 -17.91 -15.53
CA PRO A 87 3.82 -16.99 -15.19
C PRO A 87 3.83 -15.77 -16.12
N ARG A 88 2.68 -15.49 -16.75
CA ARG A 88 2.50 -14.33 -17.64
C ARG A 88 1.91 -13.16 -16.86
N PRO A 89 2.45 -11.93 -16.96
CA PRO A 89 1.89 -10.76 -16.29
C PRO A 89 0.40 -10.54 -16.62
N GLN A 90 0.00 -10.78 -17.88
CA GLN A 90 -1.40 -10.66 -18.27
C GLN A 90 -2.30 -11.67 -17.53
N GLY A 91 -1.87 -12.93 -17.39
CA GLY A 91 -2.64 -13.93 -16.63
C GLY A 91 -2.77 -13.58 -15.14
N VAL A 92 -1.74 -12.95 -14.55
CA VAL A 92 -1.83 -12.42 -13.18
C VAL A 92 -2.86 -11.31 -13.07
N GLN A 93 -2.92 -10.42 -14.07
CA GLN A 93 -3.92 -9.37 -14.13
C GLN A 93 -5.33 -9.95 -14.24
N GLU A 94 -5.54 -10.89 -15.16
CA GLU A 94 -6.84 -11.55 -15.39
C GLU A 94 -7.33 -12.28 -14.13
N MET A 95 -6.45 -12.98 -13.42
CA MET A 95 -6.80 -13.64 -12.16
C MET A 95 -7.16 -12.63 -11.06
N ALA A 96 -6.43 -11.51 -10.98
CA ALA A 96 -6.76 -10.44 -10.03
C ALA A 96 -8.09 -9.76 -10.37
N ASP A 97 -8.36 -9.54 -11.65
CA ASP A 97 -9.61 -8.94 -12.15
C ASP A 97 -10.80 -9.87 -11.89
N LEU A 98 -10.62 -11.19 -12.06
CA LEU A 98 -11.63 -12.19 -11.71
C LEU A 98 -11.98 -12.14 -10.21
N LEU A 99 -10.98 -12.10 -9.32
CA LEU A 99 -11.23 -11.97 -7.88
C LEU A 99 -11.96 -10.67 -7.53
N LEU A 100 -11.68 -9.58 -8.26
CA LEU A 100 -12.35 -8.31 -8.07
C LEU A 100 -13.77 -8.31 -8.64
N SER A 101 -14.02 -8.96 -9.77
CA SER A 101 -15.36 -9.06 -10.36
C SER A 101 -16.32 -9.85 -9.47
N GLU A 102 -15.84 -10.94 -8.85
CA GLU A 102 -16.62 -11.69 -7.85
C GLU A 102 -17.06 -10.83 -6.66
N ARG A 103 -16.32 -9.74 -6.38
CA ARG A 103 -16.64 -8.77 -5.33
C ARG A 103 -17.41 -7.55 -5.83
N GLY A 104 -17.77 -7.50 -7.11
CA GLY A 104 -18.38 -6.32 -7.73
C GLY A 104 -17.46 -5.10 -7.75
N LYS A 105 -16.13 -5.28 -7.75
CA LYS A 105 -15.15 -4.20 -7.78
C LYS A 105 -14.61 -3.95 -9.18
N SER A 106 -14.10 -2.73 -9.40
CA SER A 106 -13.48 -2.35 -10.67
C SER A 106 -12.13 -3.03 -10.89
N PRO A 107 -11.78 -3.35 -12.14
CA PRO A 107 -10.54 -4.04 -12.51
C PRO A 107 -9.29 -3.28 -12.08
N VAL A 108 -8.17 -3.97 -11.98
CA VAL A 108 -6.87 -3.40 -11.64
C VAL A 108 -6.38 -2.47 -12.74
N GLY A 109 -5.55 -1.49 -12.35
CA GLY A 109 -4.96 -0.56 -13.30
C GLY A 109 -3.80 -1.18 -14.09
N ILE A 110 -3.43 -0.57 -15.21
CA ILE A 110 -2.37 -1.06 -16.12
C ILE A 110 -1.01 -1.30 -15.43
N ASN A 111 -0.68 -0.51 -14.41
CA ASN A 111 0.57 -0.62 -13.67
C ASN A 111 0.45 -1.49 -12.41
N TRP A 112 -0.71 -2.07 -12.14
CA TRP A 112 -0.93 -2.83 -10.92
C TRP A 112 -0.07 -4.10 -10.88
N THR A 113 -0.05 -4.88 -11.97
CA THR A 113 0.69 -6.15 -12.03
C THR A 113 2.20 -5.94 -11.90
N THR A 114 2.75 -4.94 -12.59
CA THR A 114 4.19 -4.64 -12.51
C THR A 114 4.58 -4.19 -11.09
N ASN A 115 3.74 -3.38 -10.44
CA ASN A 115 3.95 -2.97 -9.05
C ASN A 115 3.75 -4.12 -8.05
N PHE A 116 2.81 -5.02 -8.31
CA PHE A 116 2.57 -6.23 -7.51
C PHE A 116 3.80 -7.15 -7.52
N ILE A 117 4.34 -7.44 -8.71
CA ILE A 117 5.56 -8.26 -8.87
C ILE A 117 6.77 -7.58 -8.23
N LYS A 118 6.93 -6.24 -8.41
CA LYS A 118 8.02 -5.49 -7.77
C LYS A 118 7.95 -5.53 -6.24
N ARG A 119 6.74 -5.53 -5.67
CA ARG A 119 6.49 -5.55 -4.22
C ARG A 119 6.72 -6.93 -3.61
N ARG A 120 6.37 -8.00 -4.32
CA ARG A 120 6.52 -9.40 -3.87
C ARG A 120 7.85 -9.96 -4.36
N THR A 121 8.89 -9.83 -3.53
CA THR A 121 10.25 -10.30 -3.85
C THR A 121 10.32 -11.78 -4.23
N GLU A 122 9.45 -12.60 -3.65
CA GLU A 122 9.25 -14.03 -3.96
C GLU A 122 8.94 -14.29 -5.44
N LEU A 123 8.23 -13.36 -6.10
CA LEU A 123 7.84 -13.50 -7.50
C LEU A 123 8.91 -12.97 -8.47
N LYS A 124 9.85 -12.15 -8.00
CA LYS A 124 10.78 -11.41 -8.85
C LYS A 124 11.64 -12.32 -9.74
N ALA A 125 12.02 -13.51 -9.24
CA ALA A 125 12.84 -14.47 -9.98
C ALA A 125 12.05 -15.28 -11.01
N LYS A 126 10.71 -15.35 -10.89
CA LYS A 126 9.84 -16.20 -11.72
C LYS A 126 9.42 -15.54 -13.02
N PHE A 127 9.34 -14.21 -13.03
CA PHE A 127 9.11 -13.46 -14.24
C PHE A 127 10.43 -13.28 -15.00
N SER A 128 10.67 -14.14 -15.98
CA SER A 128 11.80 -14.01 -16.90
C SER A 128 11.77 -12.65 -17.60
N ARG A 129 12.93 -12.01 -17.73
CA ARG A 129 13.06 -10.85 -18.61
C ARG A 129 12.93 -11.33 -20.06
N LYS A 130 12.30 -10.51 -20.90
CA LYS A 130 12.25 -10.76 -22.35
C LYS A 130 13.67 -11.02 -22.84
N TYR A 131 13.90 -12.19 -23.44
CA TYR A 131 15.19 -12.54 -24.00
C TYR A 131 15.57 -11.51 -25.08
N ASP A 132 16.84 -11.09 -25.12
CA ASP A 132 17.28 -10.12 -26.11
C ASP A 132 17.21 -10.76 -27.50
N TYR A 133 16.30 -10.25 -28.32
CA TYR A 133 16.07 -10.76 -29.67
C TYR A 133 17.33 -10.69 -30.54
N LYS A 134 18.21 -9.70 -30.32
CA LYS A 134 19.49 -9.62 -31.03
C LYS A 134 20.41 -10.77 -30.65
N ARG A 135 20.37 -11.20 -29.39
CA ARG A 135 21.16 -12.33 -28.87
C ARG A 135 20.65 -13.66 -29.40
N ALA A 136 19.32 -13.86 -29.44
CA ALA A 136 18.71 -15.05 -30.04
C ALA A 136 19.16 -15.26 -31.49
N LYS A 137 19.25 -14.18 -32.27
CA LYS A 137 19.73 -14.23 -33.67
C LYS A 137 21.21 -14.58 -33.83
N CYS A 138 22.02 -14.40 -32.80
CA CYS A 138 23.45 -14.73 -32.81
C CYS A 138 23.75 -16.13 -32.29
N GLU A 139 22.74 -16.83 -31.75
CA GLU A 139 22.89 -18.14 -31.11
C GLU A 139 22.55 -19.32 -32.04
N ASP A 140 22.26 -19.07 -33.31
CA ASP A 140 22.16 -20.11 -34.35
C ASP A 140 23.56 -20.39 -34.96
N PRO A 141 24.25 -21.49 -34.60
CA PRO A 141 25.42 -21.95 -35.32
C PRO A 141 24.98 -22.94 -36.42
N LYS A 142 25.71 -22.96 -37.54
CA LYS A 142 25.67 -24.06 -38.51
C LYS A 142 26.17 -25.35 -37.88
#